data_AF-A0A924Z4J5-F1
#
_entry.id   AF-A0A924Z4J5-F1
#
_cell.length_a   1.000
_cell.length_b   1.000
_cell.length_c   1.000
_cell.angle_alpha   90.00
_cell.angle_beta   90.00
_cell.angle_gamma   90.00
#
_symmetry.space_group_name_H-M   'P 1'
#
loop_
_entity.id
_entity.type
_entity.pdbx_description
1 polymer ?
#
loop_
_entity_poly.entity_id
_entity_poly.type
_entity_poly.pdbx_seq_one_letter_code
_entity_poly.pdbx_strand_id
1 'polypeptide(L)'
;MIGDGMGWNMARAAAVANGTPLYTAGKGRGLSFQKLTGYTYATTYGTTIAGSTGNSALNATASVCRSTTNPTGIDCGVTGAAPVRAGFQFNPALNPGTPTRNLTATAAQPCRTGENPLGGNIVGYEPAKGGSNPWTPLNPASPGSADPEYIKCSYPDSANTASTLYTGVKSYNNAMAVDIYERTTVKTILQDARELGKSTGLVTSVPITHATPGAAASSVNRRSKYDNDFPALDNILQEAIREDQGYLPTVLLGGGHPLDFENATSATTGTPAGFTYIKKSTYDELKSKPTSNRYGYTFLERDTKVTTTNDLGAIVDGGKT
;
A
#
# COMPACT_ATOMS: atom_id res chain seq x y z
N MET A 1 10.94 -3.86 -11.33
CA MET A 1 10.10 -3.99 -10.11
C MET A 1 9.73 -2.59 -9.65
N ILE A 2 8.49 -2.16 -9.88
CA ILE A 2 7.98 -0.84 -9.44
C ILE A 2 7.27 -1.10 -8.12
N GLY A 3 7.96 -0.84 -7.01
CA GLY A 3 7.34 -0.74 -5.69
C GLY A 3 7.08 0.73 -5.35
N ASP A 4 6.27 0.97 -4.31
CA ASP A 4 6.07 2.31 -3.79
C ASP A 4 7.42 2.81 -3.21
N GLY A 5 7.99 3.87 -3.80
CA GLY A 5 9.28 4.44 -3.40
C GLY A 5 9.89 5.41 -4.41
N MET A 6 10.87 6.20 -3.95
CA MET A 6 11.66 7.07 -4.82
C MET A 6 12.62 6.24 -5.66
N GLY A 7 12.19 5.85 -6.86
CA GLY A 7 13.06 5.18 -7.82
C GLY A 7 14.30 6.03 -8.17
N TRP A 8 15.34 5.35 -8.67
CA TRP A 8 16.60 5.96 -9.12
C TRP A 8 16.41 7.24 -9.94
N ASN A 9 15.45 7.24 -10.87
CA ASN A 9 15.18 8.36 -11.75
C ASN A 9 14.69 9.60 -10.99
N MET A 10 13.89 9.43 -9.93
CA MET A 10 13.39 10.54 -9.11
C MET A 10 14.51 11.15 -8.26
N ALA A 11 15.33 10.31 -7.61
CA ALA A 11 16.50 10.77 -6.88
C ALA A 11 17.49 11.49 -7.81
N ARG A 12 17.64 11.02 -9.05
CA ARG A 12 18.45 11.68 -10.08
C ARG A 12 17.90 13.03 -10.50
N ALA A 13 16.62 13.12 -10.82
CA ALA A 13 15.99 14.38 -11.16
C ALA A 13 16.18 15.41 -10.03
N ALA A 14 15.95 15.00 -8.78
CA ALA A 14 16.14 15.86 -7.62
C ALA A 14 17.61 16.29 -7.43
N ALA A 15 18.58 15.38 -7.60
CA ALA A 15 19.99 15.70 -7.48
C ALA A 15 20.46 16.68 -8.56
N VAL A 16 20.01 16.50 -9.81
CA VAL A 16 20.28 17.43 -10.92
C VAL A 16 19.67 18.80 -10.65
N ALA A 17 18.41 18.85 -10.19
CA ALA A 17 17.77 20.09 -9.78
C ALA A 17 18.53 20.80 -8.64
N ASN A 18 19.20 20.05 -7.76
CA ASN A 18 20.04 20.58 -6.69
C ASN A 18 21.50 20.87 -7.12
N GLY A 19 21.76 21.04 -8.41
CA GLY A 19 23.07 21.43 -8.95
C GLY A 19 24.08 20.29 -9.10
N THR A 20 23.68 19.03 -8.97
CA THR A 20 24.56 17.90 -9.28
C THR A 20 24.64 17.70 -10.80
N PRO A 21 25.85 17.50 -11.39
CA PRO A 21 25.97 17.16 -12.80
C PRO A 21 25.17 15.91 -13.17
N LEU A 22 24.66 15.84 -14.40
CA LEU A 22 23.95 14.67 -14.90
C LEU A 22 24.85 13.42 -14.78
N TYR A 23 24.32 12.35 -14.20
CA TYR A 23 25.02 11.08 -14.02
C TYR A 23 24.16 9.90 -14.52
N THR A 24 24.83 8.84 -14.97
CA THR A 24 24.18 7.66 -15.57
C THR A 24 24.11 6.46 -14.64
N ALA A 25 24.85 6.45 -13.53
CA ALA A 25 24.85 5.41 -12.50
C ALA A 25 25.10 6.01 -11.10
N GLY A 26 24.84 5.23 -10.04
CA GLY A 26 25.13 5.61 -8.65
C GLY A 26 23.89 5.76 -7.77
N LYS A 27 23.91 6.72 -6.85
CA LYS A 27 22.91 6.90 -5.78
C LYS A 27 22.36 8.33 -5.65
N GLY A 28 22.84 9.23 -6.51
CA GLY A 28 22.71 10.68 -6.33
C GLY A 28 23.53 11.18 -5.16
N ARG A 29 23.71 12.50 -5.09
CA ARG A 29 24.38 13.16 -3.96
C ARG A 29 23.71 14.50 -3.70
N GLY A 30 23.93 15.04 -2.50
CA GLY A 30 23.46 16.37 -2.12
C GLY A 30 21.97 16.41 -1.76
N LEU A 31 21.30 15.28 -1.56
CA LEU A 31 19.90 15.24 -1.14
C LEU A 31 19.81 15.17 0.39
N SER A 32 18.83 15.88 0.96
CA SER A 32 18.68 15.99 2.42
C SER A 32 18.48 14.64 3.10
N PHE A 33 17.73 13.73 2.49
CA PHE A 33 17.48 12.39 3.04
C PHE A 33 18.75 11.53 3.18
N GLN A 34 19.80 11.83 2.42
CA GLN A 34 21.07 11.08 2.50
C GLN A 34 21.87 11.40 3.77
N LYS A 35 21.50 12.46 4.48
CA LYS A 35 22.09 12.86 5.76
C LYS A 35 21.36 12.26 6.97
N LEU A 36 20.25 11.57 6.75
CA LEU A 36 19.46 10.98 7.83
C LEU A 36 20.19 9.76 8.38
N THR A 37 20.31 9.70 9.71
CA THR A 37 20.76 8.49 10.42
C THR A 37 19.77 7.36 10.13
N GLY A 38 20.28 6.20 9.69
CA GLY A 38 19.44 5.05 9.32
C GLY A 38 18.91 5.06 7.88
N TYR A 39 19.29 6.04 7.05
CA TYR A 39 19.03 5.99 5.62
C TYR A 39 19.65 4.73 4.98
N THR A 40 18.83 3.93 4.30
CA THR A 40 19.28 2.73 3.59
C THR A 40 18.63 2.59 2.22
N TYR A 41 19.32 1.87 1.32
CA TYR A 41 18.74 1.43 0.06
C TYR A 41 18.18 0.03 0.26
N ALA A 42 16.87 -0.07 0.33
CA ALA A 42 16.18 -1.34 0.42
C ALA A 42 15.53 -1.68 -0.92
N THR A 43 15.77 -2.88 -1.43
CA THR A 43 14.97 -3.40 -2.54
C THR A 43 13.53 -3.61 -2.05
N THR A 44 12.57 -3.16 -2.85
CA THR A 44 11.13 -3.34 -2.58
C THR A 44 10.75 -4.79 -2.89
N TYR A 45 11.14 -5.74 -2.06
CA TYR A 45 10.52 -7.05 -2.02
C TYR A 45 9.66 -7.19 -0.76
N GLY A 46 8.58 -7.96 -0.86
CA GLY A 46 7.74 -8.32 0.28
C GLY A 46 8.21 -9.61 0.94
N THR A 47 7.46 -10.04 1.95
CA THR A 47 7.57 -11.37 2.54
C THR A 47 6.58 -12.30 1.85
N THR A 48 7.02 -13.49 1.44
CA THR A 48 6.09 -14.53 0.99
C THR A 48 5.83 -15.47 2.15
N ILE A 49 4.54 -15.69 2.43
CA ILE A 49 4.11 -16.64 3.44
C ILE A 49 3.39 -17.75 2.70
N ALA A 50 4.01 -18.93 2.62
CA ALA A 50 3.47 -20.06 1.89
C ALA A 50 2.17 -20.56 2.53
N GLY A 51 1.25 -21.12 1.75
CA GLY A 51 0.00 -21.71 2.24
C GLY A 51 -1.27 -21.11 1.62
N SER A 52 -2.41 -21.75 1.85
CA SER A 52 -3.72 -21.41 1.27
C SER A 52 -4.46 -20.28 2.00
N THR A 53 -3.90 -19.75 3.09
CA THR A 53 -4.58 -18.90 4.08
C THR A 53 -4.25 -17.41 3.96
N GLY A 54 -4.17 -16.87 2.72
CA GLY A 54 -4.20 -15.42 2.51
C GLY A 54 -2.90 -14.64 2.78
N ASN A 55 -1.75 -15.32 2.79
CA ASN A 55 -0.39 -14.76 2.91
C ASN A 55 0.01 -14.15 4.27
N SER A 56 -0.73 -14.31 5.38
CA SER A 56 -0.29 -13.87 6.75
C SER A 56 0.18 -15.06 7.62
N ALA A 57 0.99 -14.86 8.66
CA ALA A 57 1.39 -15.95 9.57
C ALA A 57 0.25 -16.50 10.43
N LEU A 58 -0.93 -15.85 10.38
CA LEU A 58 -2.10 -16.24 11.14
C LEU A 58 -2.95 -17.27 10.39
N ASN A 59 -3.69 -18.07 11.15
CA ASN A 59 -4.63 -19.06 10.64
C ASN A 59 -5.95 -18.39 10.25
N ALA A 60 -5.90 -17.57 9.21
CA ALA A 60 -7.08 -17.12 8.50
C ALA A 60 -7.48 -18.25 7.53
N THR A 61 -8.24 -19.24 7.99
CA THR A 61 -8.79 -20.26 7.07
C THR A 61 -9.43 -19.55 5.88
N ALA A 62 -9.22 -20.05 4.65
CA ALA A 62 -9.77 -19.44 3.43
C ALA A 62 -11.31 -19.29 3.45
N SER A 63 -11.98 -19.97 4.38
CA SER A 63 -13.40 -19.82 4.71
C SER A 63 -13.76 -18.56 5.52
N VAL A 64 -12.78 -17.87 6.12
CA VAL A 64 -12.93 -16.59 6.83
C VAL A 64 -12.63 -15.41 5.90
N CYS A 65 -11.63 -15.52 5.02
CA CYS A 65 -11.40 -14.57 3.93
C CYS A 65 -12.49 -14.69 2.86
N ARG A 66 -13.66 -14.07 3.07
CA ARG A 66 -14.81 -14.21 2.16
C ARG A 66 -14.72 -13.21 1.02
N SER A 67 -15.03 -13.67 -0.20
CA SER A 67 -15.35 -12.75 -1.30
C SER A 67 -16.57 -11.95 -0.87
N THR A 68 -16.41 -10.64 -0.75
CA THR A 68 -17.56 -9.74 -0.61
C THR A 68 -18.28 -9.66 -1.96
N THR A 69 -19.51 -9.16 -1.98
CA THR A 69 -20.26 -8.86 -3.22
C THR A 69 -19.59 -7.77 -4.06
N ASN A 70 -18.56 -7.09 -3.52
CA ASN A 70 -17.68 -6.23 -4.29
C ASN A 70 -16.57 -7.08 -4.93
N PRO A 71 -16.42 -7.10 -6.27
CA PRO A 71 -15.48 -7.97 -6.99
C PRO A 71 -13.99 -7.77 -6.62
N THR A 72 -13.66 -6.82 -5.74
CA THR A 72 -12.30 -6.54 -5.27
C THR A 72 -12.11 -6.71 -3.75
N GLY A 73 -13.19 -6.90 -2.97
CA GLY A 73 -13.14 -6.92 -1.51
C GLY A 73 -13.07 -8.35 -0.98
N ILE A 74 -11.95 -8.72 -0.35
CA ILE A 74 -11.84 -9.94 0.45
C ILE A 74 -11.88 -9.49 1.92
N ASP A 75 -12.88 -9.94 2.67
CA ASP A 75 -12.96 -9.69 4.12
C ASP A 75 -12.22 -10.81 4.85
N CYS A 76 -11.05 -10.51 5.41
CA CYS A 76 -10.20 -11.47 6.13
C CYS A 76 -10.35 -11.43 7.66
N GLY A 77 -11.47 -10.92 8.18
CA GLY A 77 -11.71 -10.81 9.62
C GLY A 77 -10.85 -9.73 10.28
N VAL A 78 -10.92 -9.66 11.61
CA VAL A 78 -10.28 -8.58 12.38
C VAL A 78 -8.75 -8.70 12.33
N THR A 79 -8.06 -7.59 12.00
CA THR A 79 -6.59 -7.52 11.97
C THR A 79 -5.98 -8.02 13.29
N GLY A 80 -5.10 -9.03 13.23
CA GLY A 80 -4.39 -9.55 14.40
C GLY A 80 -5.19 -10.47 15.33
N ALA A 81 -6.47 -10.74 15.05
CA ALA A 81 -7.32 -11.54 15.93
C ALA A 81 -7.15 -13.06 15.78
N ALA A 82 -6.65 -13.52 14.64
CA ALA A 82 -6.48 -14.95 14.37
C ALA A 82 -5.25 -15.53 15.11
N PRO A 83 -5.28 -16.80 15.54
CA PRO A 83 -4.10 -17.43 16.13
C PRO A 83 -3.02 -17.64 15.08
N VAL A 84 -1.74 -17.65 15.50
CA VAL A 84 -0.63 -18.07 14.63
C VAL A 84 -0.86 -19.50 14.15
N ARG A 85 -0.57 -19.79 12.89
CA ARG A 85 -0.73 -21.14 12.34
C ARG A 85 0.12 -22.14 13.14
N ALA A 86 -0.47 -23.26 13.53
CA ALA A 86 0.25 -24.31 14.24
C ALA A 86 1.47 -24.78 13.43
N GLY A 87 2.66 -24.76 14.05
CA GLY A 87 3.91 -25.17 13.41
C GLY A 87 4.54 -24.14 12.46
N PHE A 88 4.01 -22.92 12.35
CA PHE A 88 4.61 -21.87 11.54
C PHE A 88 6.02 -21.49 12.02
N GLN A 89 6.98 -21.47 11.10
CA GLN A 89 8.33 -20.97 11.32
C GLN A 89 8.71 -19.98 10.23
N PHE A 90 9.11 -18.78 10.63
CA PHE A 90 9.64 -17.78 9.72
C PHE A 90 11.14 -18.00 9.51
N ASN A 91 11.55 -18.21 8.25
CA ASN A 91 12.95 -18.24 7.87
C ASN A 91 13.36 -16.85 7.32
N PRO A 92 14.16 -16.07 8.06
CA PRO A 92 14.59 -14.75 7.61
C PRO A 92 15.65 -14.80 6.51
N ALA A 93 16.17 -15.98 6.16
CA ALA A 93 17.09 -16.11 5.03
C ALA A 93 16.38 -15.73 3.73
N LEU A 94 17.07 -14.96 2.89
CA LEU A 94 16.60 -14.60 1.56
C LEU A 94 16.39 -15.89 0.77
N ASN A 95 15.14 -16.17 0.42
CA ASN A 95 14.77 -17.31 -0.40
C ASN A 95 14.50 -16.82 -1.83
N PRO A 96 15.35 -17.19 -2.80
CA PRO A 96 15.18 -16.84 -4.20
C PRO A 96 14.14 -17.76 -4.88
N GLY A 97 12.92 -17.83 -4.34
CA GLY A 97 11.79 -18.52 -4.98
C GLY A 97 11.88 -20.06 -5.04
N THR A 98 12.39 -20.71 -4.00
CA THR A 98 12.36 -22.19 -3.83
C THR A 98 11.24 -22.56 -2.83
N PRO A 99 10.32 -23.49 -3.16
CA PRO A 99 10.63 -24.84 -3.67
C PRO A 99 10.20 -25.12 -5.12
N THR A 100 10.58 -26.31 -5.63
CA THR A 100 10.22 -26.89 -6.93
C THR A 100 8.75 -26.65 -7.30
N ARG A 101 8.53 -26.01 -8.46
CA ARG A 101 7.22 -25.83 -9.11
C ARG A 101 6.50 -27.19 -9.24
N ASN A 102 5.31 -27.32 -8.64
CA ASN A 102 4.38 -28.38 -9.03
C ASN A 102 3.72 -27.95 -10.35
N LEU A 103 3.91 -28.75 -11.40
CA LEU A 103 3.46 -28.46 -12.77
C LEU A 103 1.92 -28.45 -12.94
N THR A 104 1.17 -28.57 -11.85
CA THR A 104 -0.30 -28.46 -11.82
C THR A 104 -0.82 -27.10 -11.37
N ALA A 105 0.05 -26.12 -11.07
CA ALA A 105 -0.38 -24.74 -10.86
C ALA A 105 -1.02 -24.20 -12.15
N THR A 106 -2.32 -23.90 -12.09
CA THR A 106 -3.03 -23.30 -13.23
C THR A 106 -2.38 -21.98 -13.63
N ALA A 107 -2.41 -21.64 -14.92
CA ALA A 107 -1.80 -20.44 -15.50
C ALA A 107 -2.14 -19.11 -14.80
N ALA A 108 -3.20 -19.09 -13.97
CA ALA A 108 -3.60 -17.95 -13.16
C ALA A 108 -2.73 -17.69 -11.92
N GLN A 109 -2.02 -18.70 -11.36
CA GLN A 109 -1.25 -18.56 -10.11
C GLN A 109 0.04 -19.42 -10.10
N PRO A 110 1.08 -19.04 -10.87
CA PRO A 110 2.31 -19.83 -11.06
C PRO A 110 3.18 -20.06 -9.81
N CYS A 111 2.81 -19.49 -8.65
CA CYS A 111 3.65 -19.39 -7.45
C CYS A 111 2.95 -19.84 -6.17
N ARG A 112 1.73 -20.40 -6.29
CA ARG A 112 1.14 -21.19 -5.21
C ARG A 112 1.69 -22.61 -5.29
N THR A 113 2.93 -22.81 -4.86
CA THR A 113 3.41 -24.18 -4.65
C THR A 113 2.73 -24.74 -3.41
N GLY A 114 2.11 -25.90 -3.58
CA GLY A 114 1.56 -26.68 -2.48
C GLY A 114 2.66 -27.10 -1.49
N GLU A 115 2.23 -27.19 -0.24
CA GLU A 115 2.73 -28.17 0.74
C GLU A 115 4.10 -27.91 1.39
N ASN A 116 4.38 -26.67 1.78
CA ASN A 116 4.73 -26.52 3.19
C ASN A 116 3.92 -25.39 3.84
N PRO A 117 2.76 -25.69 4.46
CA PRO A 117 1.93 -24.71 5.14
C PRO A 117 2.63 -24.05 6.36
N LEU A 118 3.84 -24.50 6.69
CA LEU A 118 4.60 -24.17 7.90
C LEU A 118 5.73 -23.14 7.69
N GLY A 119 5.95 -22.64 6.48
CA GLY A 119 7.09 -21.75 6.19
C GLY A 119 6.71 -20.35 5.68
N GLY A 120 7.36 -19.32 6.22
CA GLY A 120 7.45 -17.98 5.62
C GLY A 120 8.90 -17.62 5.29
N ASN A 121 9.12 -16.83 4.24
CA ASN A 121 10.46 -16.45 3.79
C ASN A 121 10.52 -15.00 3.28
N ILE A 122 11.69 -14.37 3.40
CA ILE A 122 11.98 -13.13 2.67
C ILE A 122 12.24 -13.52 1.22
N VAL A 123 11.53 -12.95 0.24
CA VAL A 123 11.79 -13.27 -1.17
C VAL A 123 12.66 -12.21 -1.81
N GLY A 124 13.72 -12.63 -2.49
CA GLY A 124 14.64 -11.77 -3.22
C GLY A 124 14.58 -11.99 -4.73
N TYR A 125 15.18 -11.05 -5.47
CA TYR A 125 15.54 -11.27 -6.87
C TYR A 125 16.90 -11.95 -6.93
N GLU A 126 16.98 -13.12 -7.57
CA GLU A 126 18.19 -13.89 -7.78
C GLU A 126 18.69 -13.70 -9.21
N PRO A 127 19.86 -13.06 -9.41
CA PRO A 127 20.37 -12.83 -10.74
C PRO A 127 20.61 -14.11 -11.56
N ALA A 128 20.98 -15.21 -10.92
CA ALA A 128 21.18 -16.50 -11.60
C ALA A 128 19.89 -17.06 -12.21
N LYS A 129 18.72 -16.75 -11.63
CA LYS A 129 17.40 -17.23 -12.09
C LYS A 129 16.61 -16.17 -12.88
N GLY A 130 16.76 -14.89 -12.54
CA GLY A 130 15.98 -13.81 -13.14
C GLY A 130 16.69 -13.03 -14.23
N GLY A 131 17.98 -13.27 -14.48
CA GLY A 131 18.84 -12.44 -15.31
C GLY A 131 19.64 -11.41 -14.49
N SER A 132 20.49 -10.60 -15.13
CA SER A 132 21.39 -9.69 -14.40
C SER A 132 20.66 -8.64 -13.54
N ASN A 133 19.41 -8.30 -13.88
CA ASN A 133 18.53 -7.42 -13.11
C ASN A 133 17.06 -7.54 -13.60
N PRO A 134 16.07 -7.16 -12.76
CA PRO A 134 14.64 -7.34 -13.08
C PRO A 134 14.06 -6.33 -14.08
N TRP A 135 14.87 -5.45 -14.68
CA TRP A 135 14.43 -4.43 -15.65
C TRP A 135 15.05 -4.58 -17.03
N THR A 136 16.02 -5.49 -17.21
CA THR A 136 16.49 -5.91 -18.54
C THR A 136 15.38 -6.75 -19.19
N PRO A 137 14.81 -6.30 -20.33
CA PRO A 137 13.77 -7.04 -21.00
C PRO A 137 14.28 -8.44 -21.39
N LEU A 138 13.63 -9.48 -20.90
CA LEU A 138 13.82 -10.83 -21.43
C LEU A 138 12.99 -10.96 -22.71
N ASN A 139 13.59 -11.46 -23.79
CA ASN A 139 12.83 -11.88 -24.94
C ASN A 139 12.23 -13.27 -24.65
N PRO A 140 10.90 -13.48 -24.72
CA PRO A 140 10.30 -14.80 -24.55
C PRO A 140 10.89 -15.87 -25.48
N ALA A 141 11.40 -15.47 -26.64
CA ALA A 141 12.02 -16.36 -27.62
C ALA A 141 13.47 -16.75 -27.28
N SER A 142 14.18 -15.99 -26.43
CA SER A 142 15.55 -16.27 -26.00
C SER A 142 15.81 -15.69 -24.61
N PRO A 143 15.38 -16.38 -23.53
CA PRO A 143 15.56 -15.90 -22.16
C PRO A 143 16.98 -16.09 -21.61
N GLY A 144 17.87 -16.74 -22.37
CA GLY A 144 19.21 -17.10 -21.88
C GLY A 144 19.13 -18.15 -20.77
N SER A 145 19.84 -17.93 -19.66
CA SER A 145 19.77 -18.78 -18.45
C SER A 145 18.65 -18.39 -17.48
N ALA A 146 17.91 -17.31 -17.76
CA ALA A 146 16.84 -16.84 -16.89
C ALA A 146 15.60 -17.72 -17.04
N ASP A 147 14.96 -18.02 -15.92
CA ASP A 147 13.67 -18.71 -15.86
C ASP A 147 12.54 -17.67 -16.05
N PRO A 148 11.81 -17.69 -17.18
CA PRO A 148 10.72 -16.73 -17.44
C PRO A 148 9.58 -16.83 -16.43
N GLU A 149 9.46 -17.95 -15.75
CA GLU A 149 8.46 -18.19 -14.73
C GLU A 149 8.90 -17.72 -13.34
N TYR A 150 10.21 -17.63 -13.09
CA TYR A 150 10.78 -17.11 -11.84
C TYR A 150 10.39 -15.65 -11.59
N ILE A 151 10.41 -14.80 -12.63
CA ILE A 151 10.05 -13.38 -12.53
C ILE A 151 8.57 -13.19 -12.15
N LYS A 152 7.73 -14.17 -12.46
CA LYS A 152 6.31 -14.16 -12.10
C LYS A 152 6.08 -14.48 -10.62
N CYS A 153 7.11 -14.91 -9.88
CA CYS A 153 7.01 -15.28 -8.49
C CYS A 153 7.54 -14.22 -7.53
N SER A 154 6.73 -13.91 -6.53
CA SER A 154 7.01 -12.95 -5.46
C SER A 154 7.20 -11.51 -5.95
N TYR A 155 6.24 -11.03 -6.75
CA TYR A 155 6.07 -9.60 -6.96
C TYR A 155 5.38 -8.99 -5.74
N PRO A 156 5.92 -7.90 -5.20
CA PRO A 156 5.25 -7.19 -4.12
C PRO A 156 4.02 -6.44 -4.68
N ASP A 157 3.08 -6.08 -3.81
CA ASP A 157 2.00 -5.15 -4.15
C ASP A 157 2.24 -3.78 -3.48
N SER A 158 1.43 -2.78 -3.85
CA SER A 158 1.52 -1.44 -3.24
C SER A 158 1.42 -1.49 -1.72
N ALA A 159 0.58 -2.36 -1.15
CA ALA A 159 0.36 -2.41 0.29
C ALA A 159 1.63 -2.79 1.06
N ASN A 160 2.29 -3.89 0.69
CA ASN A 160 3.50 -4.30 1.41
C ASN A 160 4.69 -3.35 1.15
N THR A 161 4.77 -2.76 -0.05
CA THR A 161 5.87 -1.86 -0.41
C THR A 161 5.73 -0.53 0.33
N ALA A 162 4.53 0.04 0.36
CA ALA A 162 4.21 1.21 1.16
C ALA A 162 4.39 0.96 2.65
N SER A 163 3.94 -0.20 3.18
CA SER A 163 4.19 -0.58 4.57
C SER A 163 5.68 -0.53 4.89
N THR A 164 6.50 -1.16 4.07
CA THR A 164 7.95 -1.16 4.26
C THR A 164 8.52 0.25 4.18
N LEU A 165 8.04 1.07 3.24
CA LEU A 165 8.48 2.45 3.05
C LEU A 165 8.19 3.31 4.29
N TYR A 166 7.03 3.15 4.92
CA TYR A 166 6.60 3.99 6.03
C TYR A 166 6.99 3.45 7.41
N THR A 167 7.17 2.14 7.58
CA THR A 167 7.50 1.55 8.90
C THR A 167 8.93 1.02 8.99
N GLY A 168 9.61 0.83 7.85
CA GLY A 168 10.88 0.11 7.79
C GLY A 168 10.76 -1.41 8.00
N VAL A 169 9.56 -1.94 8.24
CA VAL A 169 9.31 -3.36 8.50
C VAL A 169 8.67 -4.02 7.28
N LYS A 170 9.26 -5.16 6.85
CA LYS A 170 8.74 -5.96 5.75
C LYS A 170 7.44 -6.67 6.15
N SER A 171 6.50 -6.74 5.20
CA SER A 171 5.22 -7.44 5.39
C SER A 171 4.82 -8.24 4.15
N TYR A 172 3.63 -8.85 4.17
CA TYR A 172 3.09 -9.70 3.11
C TYR A 172 2.15 -8.93 2.18
N ASN A 173 1.87 -9.47 0.98
CA ASN A 173 0.99 -8.80 0.02
C ASN A 173 -0.40 -8.53 0.61
N ASN A 174 -0.96 -7.34 0.34
CA ASN A 174 -2.20 -6.78 0.88
C ASN A 174 -2.11 -6.22 2.31
N ALA A 175 -1.05 -6.47 3.07
CA ALA A 175 -0.89 -5.91 4.41
C ALA A 175 -0.53 -4.42 4.35
N MET A 176 -1.09 -3.62 5.25
CA MET A 176 -0.74 -2.20 5.43
C MET A 176 -0.29 -1.98 6.86
N ALA A 177 0.95 -1.51 7.03
CA ALA A 177 1.60 -1.20 8.31
C ALA A 177 1.40 -2.24 9.42
N VAL A 178 1.39 -3.53 9.08
CA VAL A 178 1.42 -4.61 10.06
C VAL A 178 2.60 -5.55 9.78
N ASP A 179 3.12 -6.19 10.82
CA ASP A 179 4.12 -7.24 10.65
C ASP A 179 3.50 -8.52 10.03
N ILE A 180 4.32 -9.55 9.83
CA ILE A 180 3.86 -10.83 9.26
C ILE A 180 2.83 -11.56 10.14
N TYR A 181 2.71 -11.17 11.41
CA TYR A 181 1.75 -11.68 12.40
C TYR A 181 0.56 -10.73 12.58
N GLU A 182 0.37 -9.76 11.68
CA GLU A 182 -0.69 -8.75 11.71
C GLU A 182 -0.64 -7.83 12.94
N ARG A 183 0.52 -7.70 13.59
CA ARG A 183 0.67 -6.79 14.74
C ARG A 183 0.79 -5.34 14.25
N THR A 184 0.00 -4.46 14.86
CA THR A 184 -0.04 -3.01 14.61
C THR A 184 1.02 -2.23 15.40
N THR A 185 1.94 -2.93 16.09
CA THR A 185 3.03 -2.29 16.86
C THR A 185 4.13 -1.67 15.97
N VAL A 186 4.08 -1.89 14.66
CA VAL A 186 5.02 -1.33 13.70
C VAL A 186 4.57 0.08 13.32
N LYS A 187 5.15 1.08 13.98
CA LYS A 187 4.77 2.49 13.74
C LYS A 187 5.15 2.95 12.34
N THR A 188 4.28 3.79 11.76
CA THR A 188 4.61 4.52 10.54
C THR A 188 5.38 5.80 10.88
N ILE A 189 6.18 6.29 9.93
CA ILE A 189 6.86 7.59 10.02
C ILE A 189 5.89 8.75 10.24
N LEU A 190 4.62 8.59 9.84
CA LEU A 190 3.56 9.57 10.09
C LEU A 190 3.21 9.63 11.59
N GLN A 191 3.10 8.46 12.25
CA GLN A 191 2.88 8.40 13.70
C GLN A 191 4.08 8.98 14.44
N ASP A 192 5.31 8.62 14.07
CA ASP A 192 6.53 9.18 14.68
C ASP A 192 6.57 10.72 14.52
N ALA A 193 6.24 11.23 13.33
CA ALA A 193 6.19 12.67 13.09
C ALA A 193 5.14 13.36 13.97
N ARG A 194 3.94 12.77 14.12
CA ARG A 194 2.89 13.30 14.98
C ARG A 194 3.27 13.28 16.46
N GLU A 195 3.86 12.18 16.94
CA GLU A 195 4.35 12.06 18.32
C GLU A 195 5.42 13.11 18.64
N LEU A 196 6.21 13.52 17.64
CA LEU A 196 7.18 14.61 17.73
C LEU A 196 6.57 16.01 17.55
N GLY A 197 5.24 16.13 17.53
CA GLY A 197 4.53 17.41 17.39
C GLY A 197 4.62 18.05 16.01
N LYS A 198 4.97 17.27 14.97
CA LYS A 198 5.05 17.77 13.59
C LYS A 198 3.70 17.67 12.91
N SER A 199 3.40 18.62 12.03
CA SER A 199 2.31 18.49 11.08
C SER A 199 2.63 17.39 10.06
N THR A 200 1.61 16.63 9.69
CA THR A 200 1.71 15.51 8.75
C THR A 200 0.68 15.68 7.64
N GLY A 201 0.93 15.12 6.46
CA GLY A 201 -0.03 15.22 5.36
C GLY A 201 0.13 14.13 4.33
N LEU A 202 -0.99 13.69 3.77
CA LEU A 202 -1.06 12.75 2.66
C LEU A 202 -1.69 13.43 1.46
N VAL A 203 -0.98 13.42 0.34
CA VAL A 203 -1.43 13.96 -0.94
C VAL A 203 -1.27 12.90 -2.01
N THR A 204 -2.33 12.58 -2.74
CA THR A 204 -2.32 11.50 -3.73
C THR A 204 -3.29 11.77 -4.88
N SER A 205 -3.06 11.14 -6.04
CA SER A 205 -4.00 11.16 -7.19
C SER A 205 -4.98 9.98 -7.20
N VAL A 206 -4.82 9.03 -6.29
CA VAL A 206 -5.70 7.87 -6.11
C VAL A 206 -6.58 8.06 -4.87
N PRO A 207 -7.55 7.16 -4.56
CA PRO A 207 -8.29 7.23 -3.30
C PRO A 207 -7.38 7.35 -2.08
N ILE A 208 -7.78 8.15 -1.08
CA ILE A 208 -7.01 8.29 0.17
C ILE A 208 -6.86 6.94 0.89
N THR A 209 -7.83 6.05 0.70
CA THR A 209 -7.85 4.69 1.23
C THR A 209 -7.15 3.67 0.33
N HIS A 210 -6.52 4.10 -0.77
CA HIS A 210 -5.67 3.23 -1.57
C HIS A 210 -4.43 2.80 -0.77
N ALA A 211 -3.81 1.68 -1.16
CA ALA A 211 -2.70 1.07 -0.44
C ALA A 211 -1.55 2.03 -0.08
N THR A 212 -1.07 2.81 -1.04
CA THR A 212 0.07 3.71 -0.84
C THR A 212 -0.21 4.80 0.21
N PRO A 213 -1.22 5.68 0.07
CA PRO A 213 -1.54 6.64 1.13
C PRO A 213 -2.05 5.95 2.41
N GLY A 214 -2.86 4.89 2.28
CA GLY A 214 -3.46 4.17 3.41
C GLY A 214 -2.44 3.55 4.35
N ALA A 215 -1.37 2.93 3.83
CA ALA A 215 -0.32 2.33 4.65
C ALA A 215 0.54 3.35 5.43
N ALA A 216 0.43 4.64 5.14
CA ALA A 216 1.04 5.68 5.97
C ALA A 216 0.18 6.02 7.21
N ALA A 217 -1.14 5.83 7.12
CA ALA A 217 -2.12 6.30 8.11
C ALA A 217 -3.09 5.21 8.62
N SER A 218 -2.78 3.93 8.43
CA SER A 218 -3.57 2.81 8.95
C SER A 218 -2.74 1.55 9.05
N SER A 219 -3.12 0.65 9.96
CA SER A 219 -2.52 -0.67 10.20
C SER A 219 -3.57 -1.77 10.07
N VAL A 220 -3.78 -2.29 8.86
CA VAL A 220 -4.77 -3.35 8.60
C VAL A 220 -4.17 -4.52 7.83
N ASN A 221 -4.68 -5.72 8.10
CA ASN A 221 -4.24 -6.95 7.45
C ASN A 221 -4.63 -7.06 5.97
N ARG A 222 -5.48 -6.14 5.48
CA ARG A 222 -6.01 -6.17 4.11
C ARG A 222 -6.28 -4.77 3.54
N ARG A 223 -5.63 -4.45 2.42
CA ARG A 223 -5.77 -3.21 1.65
C ARG A 223 -7.16 -2.90 1.07
N SER A 224 -8.10 -3.84 1.16
CA SER A 224 -9.49 -3.64 0.71
C SER A 224 -10.43 -3.16 1.82
N LYS A 225 -9.94 -2.97 3.05
CA LYS A 225 -10.72 -2.44 4.17
C LYS A 225 -10.80 -0.91 4.09
N TYR A 226 -11.42 -0.37 3.05
CA TYR A 226 -11.37 1.07 2.75
C TYR A 226 -11.98 1.95 3.84
N ASP A 227 -13.28 1.80 4.10
CA ASP A 227 -14.00 2.54 5.14
C ASP A 227 -15.15 1.69 5.68
N ASN A 228 -15.59 1.99 6.90
CA ASN A 228 -16.72 1.32 7.56
C ASN A 228 -17.50 2.31 8.44
N ASP A 229 -18.74 1.96 8.77
CA ASP A 229 -19.59 2.82 9.60
C ASP A 229 -18.99 3.00 11.01
N PHE A 230 -18.99 4.23 11.51
CA PHE A 230 -18.62 4.52 12.89
C PHE A 230 -19.50 3.70 13.87
N PRO A 231 -18.93 3.09 14.94
CA PRO A 231 -17.59 3.30 15.48
C PRO A 231 -16.53 2.27 15.04
N ALA A 232 -16.73 1.52 13.96
CA ALA A 232 -15.79 0.48 13.53
C ALA A 232 -14.40 1.05 13.23
N LEU A 233 -13.36 0.34 13.68
CA LEU A 233 -11.96 0.83 13.64
C LEU A 233 -11.03 0.05 12.72
N ASP A 234 -11.29 -1.22 12.44
CA ASP A 234 -10.40 -2.04 11.61
C ASP A 234 -10.62 -1.79 10.11
N ASN A 235 -10.31 -0.57 9.67
CA ASN A 235 -10.39 -0.08 8.30
C ASN A 235 -9.56 1.20 8.11
N ILE A 236 -9.16 1.46 6.88
CA ILE A 236 -8.16 2.48 6.51
C ILE A 236 -8.63 3.88 6.88
N LEU A 237 -9.85 4.26 6.48
CA LEU A 237 -10.29 5.63 6.66
C LEU A 237 -10.51 5.97 8.13
N GLN A 238 -11.22 5.11 8.88
CA GLN A 238 -11.50 5.36 10.29
C GLN A 238 -10.22 5.36 11.13
N GLU A 239 -9.21 4.53 10.81
CA GLU A 239 -7.89 4.64 11.46
C GLU A 239 -7.20 5.97 11.14
N ALA A 240 -7.25 6.40 9.88
CA ALA A 240 -6.55 7.61 9.46
C ALA A 240 -7.13 8.88 10.12
N ILE A 241 -8.46 9.00 10.21
CA ILE A 241 -9.13 10.28 10.56
C ILE A 241 -9.56 10.39 12.02
N ARG A 242 -9.30 9.39 12.86
CA ARG A 242 -9.71 9.44 14.26
C ARG A 242 -8.55 9.73 15.19
N GLU A 243 -8.80 10.60 16.16
CA GLU A 243 -7.79 11.03 17.13
C GLU A 243 -7.27 9.85 17.97
N ASP A 244 -8.16 8.93 18.34
CA ASP A 244 -7.88 7.76 19.20
C ASP A 244 -7.00 6.69 18.53
N GLN A 245 -6.67 6.86 17.25
CA GLN A 245 -5.85 5.91 16.47
C GLN A 245 -4.40 6.37 16.27
N GLY A 246 -4.06 7.60 16.64
CA GLY A 246 -2.67 8.07 16.63
C GLY A 246 -2.11 8.45 15.25
N TYR A 247 -2.84 8.30 14.15
CA TYR A 247 -2.43 8.80 12.82
C TYR A 247 -2.82 10.27 12.60
N LEU A 248 -4.12 10.57 12.48
CA LEU A 248 -4.72 11.90 12.28
C LEU A 248 -3.84 12.88 11.47
N PRO A 249 -3.61 12.62 10.16
CA PRO A 249 -2.83 13.51 9.33
C PRO A 249 -3.43 14.92 9.33
N THR A 250 -2.62 15.97 9.47
CA THR A 250 -3.12 17.37 9.44
C THR A 250 -3.81 17.71 8.11
N VAL A 251 -3.33 17.14 6.99
CA VAL A 251 -3.91 17.32 5.66
C VAL A 251 -4.12 15.97 4.98
N LEU A 252 -5.31 15.76 4.42
CA LEU A 252 -5.66 14.63 3.56
C LEU A 252 -6.22 15.17 2.25
N LEU A 253 -5.51 14.96 1.14
CA LEU A 253 -5.92 15.40 -0.19
C LEU A 253 -5.77 14.26 -1.21
N GLY A 254 -6.86 13.87 -1.85
CA GLY A 254 -6.84 12.84 -2.87
C GLY A 254 -8.21 12.50 -3.43
N GLY A 255 -8.28 11.40 -4.18
CA GLY A 255 -9.51 10.92 -4.79
C GLY A 255 -10.34 10.03 -3.88
N GLY A 256 -11.24 9.24 -4.48
CA GLY A 256 -12.10 8.29 -3.77
C GLY A 256 -13.42 8.91 -3.31
N HIS A 257 -13.75 10.07 -3.87
CA HIS A 257 -15.00 10.75 -3.58
C HIS A 257 -16.16 9.95 -4.20
N PRO A 258 -17.27 9.71 -3.46
CA PRO A 258 -18.32 8.80 -3.91
C PRO A 258 -19.04 9.28 -5.19
N LEU A 259 -18.99 10.58 -5.47
CA LEU A 259 -19.63 11.21 -6.62
C LEU A 259 -18.70 11.44 -7.84
N ASP A 260 -17.44 10.97 -7.78
CA ASP A 260 -16.44 11.22 -8.84
C ASP A 260 -16.87 10.74 -10.24
N PHE A 261 -17.81 9.79 -10.32
CA PHE A 261 -18.29 9.19 -11.56
C PHE A 261 -19.71 9.60 -11.97
N GLU A 262 -20.38 10.47 -11.21
CA GLU A 262 -21.77 10.88 -11.51
C GLU A 262 -21.88 11.74 -12.79
N ASN A 263 -20.77 12.35 -13.22
CA ASN A 263 -20.69 13.15 -14.45
C ASN A 263 -20.08 12.40 -15.66
N ALA A 264 -19.85 11.09 -15.57
CA ALA A 264 -19.25 10.32 -16.66
C ALA A 264 -20.32 9.60 -17.51
N THR A 265 -20.38 9.90 -18.81
CA THR A 265 -21.26 9.21 -19.78
C THR A 265 -20.71 7.87 -20.28
N SER A 266 -19.52 7.47 -19.83
CA SER A 266 -18.90 6.18 -20.16
C SER A 266 -18.20 5.61 -18.94
N ALA A 267 -18.87 4.66 -18.28
CA ALA A 267 -18.24 3.77 -17.33
C ALA A 267 -17.37 2.75 -18.10
N THR A 268 -16.26 3.20 -18.67
CA THR A 268 -15.25 2.28 -19.21
C THR A 268 -14.23 1.97 -18.11
N THR A 269 -14.27 0.69 -17.70
CA THR A 269 -13.31 -0.05 -16.87
C THR A 269 -13.36 0.15 -15.35
N GLY A 270 -14.16 -0.70 -14.68
CA GLY A 270 -13.78 -1.44 -13.46
C GLY A 270 -13.46 -0.68 -12.16
N THR A 271 -13.51 0.64 -12.14
CA THR A 271 -13.24 1.40 -10.91
C THR A 271 -14.48 1.38 -10.01
N PRO A 272 -14.36 1.02 -8.71
CA PRO A 272 -15.49 1.02 -7.80
C PRO A 272 -16.13 2.41 -7.73
N ALA A 273 -17.41 2.49 -8.11
CA ALA A 273 -18.22 3.70 -8.03
C ALA A 273 -18.99 3.76 -6.69
N GLY A 274 -19.49 4.94 -6.35
CA GLY A 274 -20.29 5.18 -5.15
C GLY A 274 -19.48 5.11 -3.85
N PHE A 275 -20.15 4.77 -2.75
CA PHE A 275 -19.62 4.77 -1.38
C PHE A 275 -18.66 3.61 -1.05
N THR A 276 -17.76 3.27 -1.97
CA THR A 276 -16.79 2.19 -1.80
C THR A 276 -15.61 2.62 -0.95
N TYR A 277 -14.99 3.76 -1.27
CA TYR A 277 -13.77 4.24 -0.61
C TYR A 277 -14.05 5.10 0.62
N ILE A 278 -15.19 5.79 0.62
CA ILE A 278 -15.74 6.57 1.73
C ILE A 278 -17.20 6.13 1.85
N LYS A 279 -17.60 5.64 3.02
CA LYS A 279 -18.97 5.21 3.29
C LYS A 279 -19.91 6.39 3.31
N LYS A 280 -21.18 6.12 3.01
CA LYS A 280 -22.23 7.14 2.99
C LYS A 280 -22.35 7.85 4.33
N SER A 281 -22.27 7.11 5.43
CA SER A 281 -22.29 7.68 6.79
C SER A 281 -21.14 8.65 7.04
N THR A 282 -19.90 8.28 6.68
CA THR A 282 -18.71 9.12 6.81
C THR A 282 -18.83 10.37 5.93
N TYR A 283 -19.22 10.20 4.66
CA TYR A 283 -19.42 11.30 3.74
C TYR A 283 -20.51 12.26 4.20
N ASP A 284 -21.68 11.76 4.61
CA ASP A 284 -22.79 12.58 5.09
C ASP A 284 -22.40 13.37 6.35
N GLU A 285 -21.63 12.77 7.28
CA GLU A 285 -21.11 13.46 8.46
C GLU A 285 -20.15 14.59 8.08
N LEU A 286 -19.19 14.35 7.19
CA LEU A 286 -18.23 15.36 6.73
C LEU A 286 -18.92 16.48 5.95
N LYS A 287 -19.84 16.14 5.04
CA LYS A 287 -20.56 17.10 4.20
C LYS A 287 -21.54 17.95 4.99
N SER A 288 -22.31 17.35 5.90
CA SER A 288 -23.30 18.09 6.70
C SER A 288 -22.68 18.95 7.79
N LYS A 289 -21.47 18.61 8.25
CA LYS A 289 -20.72 19.33 9.29
C LYS A 289 -19.29 19.61 8.82
N PRO A 290 -19.10 20.48 7.83
CA PRO A 290 -17.80 20.68 7.19
C PRO A 290 -16.72 21.20 8.14
N THR A 291 -17.06 21.88 9.24
CA THR A 291 -16.10 22.42 10.22
C THR A 291 -16.32 21.92 11.65
N SER A 292 -17.33 21.09 11.88
CA SER A 292 -17.76 20.63 13.21
C SER A 292 -18.12 19.13 13.25
N ASN A 293 -17.64 18.37 12.26
CA ASN A 293 -17.78 16.92 12.24
C ASN A 293 -17.00 16.29 13.40
N ARG A 294 -17.40 15.06 13.74
CA ARG A 294 -16.79 14.28 14.84
C ARG A 294 -15.29 14.01 14.71
N TYR A 295 -14.72 14.16 13.51
CA TYR A 295 -13.31 13.87 13.25
C TYR A 295 -12.41 15.10 13.42
N GLY A 296 -13.00 16.29 13.63
CA GLY A 296 -12.26 17.53 13.83
C GLY A 296 -11.56 18.05 12.56
N TYR A 297 -11.95 17.57 11.38
CA TYR A 297 -11.43 18.04 10.10
C TYR A 297 -12.26 19.19 9.53
N THR A 298 -11.60 20.09 8.80
CA THR A 298 -12.31 20.94 7.83
C THR A 298 -12.46 20.16 6.53
N PHE A 299 -13.69 19.76 6.20
CA PHE A 299 -13.99 19.06 4.96
C PHE A 299 -14.18 20.05 3.81
N LEU A 300 -13.35 19.90 2.78
CA LEU A 300 -13.43 20.66 1.54
C LEU A 300 -13.82 19.70 0.41
N GLU A 301 -14.97 19.97 -0.20
CA GLU A 301 -15.43 19.26 -1.39
C GLU A 301 -15.10 20.14 -2.62
N ARG A 302 -14.69 19.51 -3.72
CA ARG A 302 -14.48 20.24 -4.98
C ARG A 302 -15.78 20.95 -5.38
N ASP A 303 -15.72 22.25 -5.63
CA ASP A 303 -16.85 22.96 -6.26
C ASP A 303 -17.08 22.39 -7.66
N THR A 304 -18.31 21.93 -7.91
CA THR A 304 -18.74 21.41 -9.22
C THR A 304 -18.64 22.47 -10.33
N LYS A 305 -18.45 23.75 -9.98
CA LYS A 305 -18.24 24.87 -10.91
C LYS A 305 -16.79 25.03 -11.37
N VAL A 306 -15.81 24.48 -10.65
CA VAL A 306 -14.40 24.56 -11.06
C VAL A 306 -14.18 23.52 -12.16
N THR A 307 -14.25 23.98 -13.41
CA THR A 307 -14.13 23.14 -14.61
C THR A 307 -12.76 23.26 -15.28
N THR A 308 -11.93 24.22 -14.86
CA THR A 308 -10.59 24.46 -15.43
C THR A 308 -9.57 24.84 -14.35
N THR A 309 -8.28 24.65 -14.66
CA THR A 309 -7.15 25.07 -13.79
C THR A 309 -6.99 26.59 -13.65
N ASN A 310 -7.79 27.38 -14.36
CA ASN A 310 -7.76 28.84 -14.28
C ASN A 310 -8.64 29.38 -13.14
N ASP A 311 -9.53 28.55 -12.57
CA ASP A 311 -10.45 28.91 -11.49
C ASP A 311 -9.95 28.47 -10.10
N LEU A 312 -8.65 28.19 -9.95
CA LEU A 312 -8.05 27.75 -8.67
C LEU A 312 -8.22 28.77 -7.53
N GLY A 313 -8.46 30.04 -7.85
CA GLY A 313 -8.78 31.08 -6.87
C GLY A 313 -10.07 30.80 -6.06
N ALA A 314 -10.98 29.97 -6.59
CA ALA A 314 -12.20 29.57 -5.90
C ALA A 314 -12.01 28.38 -4.94
N ILE A 315 -10.90 27.63 -5.03
CA ILE A 315 -10.62 26.48 -4.14
C ILE A 315 -10.19 26.95 -2.74
N VAL A 316 -9.69 28.19 -2.62
CA VAL A 316 -9.12 28.72 -1.37
C VAL A 316 -10.20 29.28 -0.42
N ASP A 317 -11.42 29.53 -0.88
CA ASP A 317 -12.49 30.16 -0.07
C ASP A 317 -13.34 29.15 0.74
N GLY A 318 -12.77 27.98 1.06
CA GLY A 318 -13.30 27.06 2.07
C GLY A 318 -12.70 27.24 3.46
N GLY A 319 -11.65 28.06 3.58
CA GLY A 319 -11.15 28.54 4.86
C GLY A 319 -11.70 29.94 5.12
N LYS A 320 -12.86 30.05 5.78
CA LYS A 320 -13.28 31.33 6.37
C LYS A 320 -12.95 31.38 7.85
N THR A 321 -12.00 32.28 8.12
CA THR A 321 -11.70 33.02 9.37
C THR A 321 -11.53 32.24 10.66
#